data_AF-A0A968NA52-F1
#
_entry.id   AF-A0A968NA52-F1
#
_cell.length_a   1.000
_cell.length_b   1.000
_cell.length_c   1.000
_cell.angle_alpha   90.00
_cell.angle_beta   90.00
_cell.angle_gamma   90.00
#
_symmetry.space_group_name_H-M   'P 1'
#
loop_
_entity.id
_entity.type
_entity.pdbx_description
1 polymer ?
#
loop_
_entity_poly.entity_id
_entity_poly.type
_entity_poly.pdbx_seq_one_letter_code
_entity_poly.pdbx_strand_id
1 'polypeptide(L)'
;PRLPPALTPRSPATPAAEHAPREDYLVALLLRYPEAIAKANAWLRCDLAEFAGLAEMLGDDVEHLLSTTANRMLWQHWQQAGCPTLPSEAELGNAPPLWVQSLAPSLHDHLRYLAGLTVPGSREYLFMQEIEKGVIEIRKAQVRRWQERLGMQAHDQHADTADSAPVAPPDLTQTLTLLNHLLHYSARISTPQRTSTFFDLRDTLERGS
;
A
#
# COMPACT_ATOMS: atom_id res chain seq x y z
N PRO A 1 -62.90 3.54 -5.90
CA PRO A 1 -61.77 4.44 -5.60
C PRO A 1 -60.63 3.69 -4.88
N ARG A 2 -59.57 3.30 -5.60
CA ARG A 2 -58.39 2.65 -5.02
C ARG A 2 -57.37 3.73 -4.64
N LEU A 3 -56.99 3.78 -3.37
CA LEU A 3 -55.89 4.61 -2.85
C LEU A 3 -54.54 4.08 -3.39
N PRO A 4 -53.56 4.94 -3.72
CA PRO A 4 -52.23 4.49 -4.11
C PRO A 4 -51.44 4.01 -2.88
N PRO A 5 -50.52 3.04 -3.03
CA PRO A 5 -49.67 2.61 -1.93
C PRO A 5 -48.67 3.71 -1.55
N ALA A 6 -48.56 3.94 -0.25
CA ALA A 6 -47.60 4.87 0.33
C ALA A 6 -46.17 4.45 -0.02
N LEU A 7 -45.43 5.35 -0.68
CA LEU A 7 -43.99 5.25 -0.86
C LEU A 7 -43.34 5.35 0.52
N THR A 8 -42.84 4.23 1.04
CA THR A 8 -41.94 4.24 2.18
C THR A 8 -40.68 5.02 1.80
N PRO A 9 -40.16 5.90 2.67
CA PRO A 9 -38.91 6.59 2.40
C PRO A 9 -37.80 5.54 2.31
N ARG A 10 -37.19 5.47 1.13
CA ARG A 10 -35.99 4.69 0.86
C ARG A 10 -34.91 5.21 1.82
N SER A 11 -34.58 4.42 2.84
CA SER A 11 -33.42 4.67 3.69
C SER A 11 -32.23 5.01 2.81
N PRO A 12 -31.47 6.09 3.10
CA PRO A 12 -30.24 6.35 2.38
C PRO A 12 -29.34 5.13 2.57
N ALA A 13 -29.04 4.46 1.47
CA ALA A 13 -28.00 3.44 1.44
C ALA A 13 -26.71 4.12 1.90
N THR A 14 -26.21 3.73 3.06
CA THR A 14 -24.91 4.13 3.59
C THR A 14 -23.85 3.74 2.55
N PRO A 15 -23.15 4.68 1.90
CA PRO A 15 -22.08 4.34 0.98
C PRO A 15 -20.77 4.36 1.77
N ALA A 16 -20.46 3.30 2.52
CA ALA A 16 -19.15 3.14 3.18
C ALA A 16 -18.92 1.72 3.72
N ALA A 17 -19.31 0.69 2.98
CA ALA A 17 -18.81 -0.67 3.19
C ALA A 17 -17.84 -1.06 2.06
N GLU A 18 -17.03 -0.09 1.61
CA GLU A 18 -15.92 -0.32 0.70
C GLU A 18 -14.77 -0.90 1.52
N HIS A 19 -14.39 -2.14 1.21
CA HIS A 19 -13.08 -2.77 1.41
C HIS A 19 -12.24 -2.23 2.58
N ALA A 20 -11.92 -3.08 3.56
CA ALA A 20 -10.84 -2.83 4.51
C ALA A 20 -9.68 -2.12 3.77
N PRO A 21 -9.22 -0.95 4.26
CA PRO A 21 -8.28 -0.14 3.50
C PRO A 21 -7.10 -1.02 3.14
N ARG A 22 -6.68 -0.99 1.87
CA ARG A 22 -5.72 -1.97 1.30
C ARG A 22 -4.45 -2.14 2.15
N GLU A 23 -4.07 -1.10 2.86
CA GLU A 23 -2.99 -1.10 3.85
C GLU A 23 -3.23 -2.09 5.01
N ASP A 24 -4.40 -2.07 5.65
CA ASP A 24 -4.76 -3.02 6.71
C ASP A 24 -4.75 -4.47 6.21
N TYR A 25 -5.26 -4.68 5.00
CA TYR A 25 -5.25 -6.00 4.37
C TYR A 25 -3.82 -6.49 4.10
N LEU A 26 -2.95 -5.62 3.60
CA LEU A 26 -1.53 -5.94 3.40
C LEU A 26 -0.84 -6.27 4.73
N VAL A 27 -1.07 -5.48 5.78
CA VAL A 27 -0.50 -5.73 7.11
C VAL A 27 -0.99 -7.08 7.65
N ALA A 28 -2.28 -7.38 7.56
CA ALA A 28 -2.82 -8.67 7.98
C ALA A 28 -2.18 -9.85 7.24
N LEU A 29 -1.99 -9.72 5.92
CA LEU A 29 -1.28 -10.72 5.10
C LEU A 29 0.16 -10.93 5.58
N LEU A 30 0.91 -9.86 5.78
CA LEU A 30 2.32 -9.93 6.15
C LEU A 30 2.54 -10.42 7.59
N LEU A 31 1.63 -10.11 8.51
CA LEU A 31 1.65 -10.67 9.87
C LEU A 31 1.32 -12.17 9.86
N ARG A 32 0.44 -12.62 8.95
CA ARG A 32 0.07 -14.04 8.80
C ARG A 32 1.13 -14.86 8.07
N TYR A 33 1.81 -14.26 7.08
CA TYR A 33 2.83 -14.87 6.24
C TYR A 33 4.15 -14.07 6.30
N PRO A 34 4.89 -14.10 7.43
CA PRO A 34 6.12 -13.34 7.60
C PRO A 34 7.19 -13.67 6.54
N GLU A 35 7.18 -14.88 5.99
CA GLU A 35 8.07 -15.32 4.91
C GLU A 35 7.96 -14.46 3.65
N ALA A 36 6.81 -13.83 3.40
CA ALA A 36 6.57 -13.00 2.23
C ALA A 36 7.23 -11.61 2.32
N ILE A 37 7.64 -11.18 3.51
CA ILE A 37 8.19 -9.83 3.76
C ILE A 37 9.45 -9.58 2.94
N ALA A 38 10.36 -10.56 2.91
CA ALA A 38 11.60 -10.44 2.15
C ALA A 38 11.32 -10.20 0.66
N LYS A 39 10.30 -10.87 0.12
CA LYS A 39 9.88 -10.69 -1.27
C LYS A 39 9.18 -9.35 -1.50
N ALA A 40 8.30 -8.93 -0.59
CA ALA A 40 7.64 -7.63 -0.68
C ALA A 40 8.66 -6.47 -0.70
N ASN A 41 9.66 -6.52 0.19
CA ASN A 41 10.77 -5.55 0.20
C ASN A 41 11.62 -5.65 -1.08
N ALA A 42 11.83 -6.85 -1.62
CA ALA A 42 12.54 -7.01 -2.89
C ALA A 42 11.79 -6.36 -4.06
N TRP A 43 10.47 -6.50 -4.15
CA TRP A 43 9.65 -5.82 -5.15
C TRP A 43 9.80 -4.30 -5.06
N LEU A 44 9.68 -3.75 -3.84
CA LEU A 44 9.82 -2.32 -3.59
C LEU A 44 11.20 -1.78 -4.00
N ARG A 45 12.28 -2.49 -3.67
CA ARG A 45 13.64 -2.16 -4.13
C ARG A 45 13.80 -2.23 -5.63
N CYS A 46 13.34 -3.32 -6.26
CA CYS A 46 13.45 -3.50 -7.71
C CYS A 46 12.68 -2.43 -8.49
N ASP A 47 11.52 -2.01 -7.99
CA ASP A 47 10.70 -0.96 -8.61
C ASP A 47 11.40 0.40 -8.57
N LEU A 48 12.18 0.68 -7.53
CA LEU A 48 12.86 1.97 -7.32
C LEU A 48 14.31 2.00 -7.80
N ALA A 49 14.87 0.88 -8.30
CA ALA A 49 16.28 0.75 -8.65
C ALA A 49 16.78 1.79 -9.68
N GLU A 50 15.92 2.23 -10.60
CA GLU A 50 16.22 3.24 -11.61
C GLU A 50 15.94 4.68 -11.13
N PHE A 51 15.36 4.84 -9.94
CA PHE A 51 14.87 6.12 -9.42
C PHE A 51 15.48 6.40 -8.03
N ALA A 52 16.81 6.55 -7.95
CA ALA A 52 17.52 6.74 -6.69
C ALA A 52 16.95 7.89 -5.83
N GLY A 53 16.64 9.04 -6.44
CA GLY A 53 16.01 10.17 -5.72
C GLY A 53 14.60 9.88 -5.21
N LEU A 54 13.87 8.95 -5.82
CA LEU A 54 12.57 8.50 -5.31
C LEU A 54 12.74 7.46 -4.19
N ALA A 55 13.80 6.66 -4.20
CA ALA A 55 14.06 5.68 -3.16
C ALA A 55 14.22 6.33 -1.78
N GLU A 56 14.95 7.45 -1.70
CA GLU A 56 15.09 8.22 -0.46
C GLU A 56 13.76 8.82 0.02
N MET A 57 12.91 9.25 -0.91
CA MET A 57 11.64 9.94 -0.60
C MET A 57 10.50 8.97 -0.26
N LEU A 58 10.42 7.84 -0.98
CA LEU A 58 9.33 6.88 -0.88
C LEU A 58 9.66 5.69 0.02
N GLY A 59 10.95 5.44 0.27
CA GLY A 59 11.46 4.26 0.97
C GLY A 59 11.28 2.97 0.18
N ASP A 60 12.13 1.99 0.46
CA ASP A 60 12.27 0.75 -0.30
C ASP A 60 11.82 -0.51 0.46
N ASP A 61 11.11 -0.34 1.58
CA ASP A 61 10.57 -1.42 2.40
C ASP A 61 9.07 -1.21 2.73
N VAL A 62 8.47 -2.26 3.32
CA VAL A 62 7.08 -2.24 3.77
C VAL A 62 6.83 -1.16 4.82
N GLU A 63 7.77 -0.88 5.72
CA GLU A 63 7.56 0.11 6.78
C GLU A 63 7.31 1.51 6.21
N HIS A 64 8.08 1.91 5.19
CA HIS A 64 7.91 3.17 4.47
C HIS A 64 6.67 3.20 3.58
N LEU A 65 6.09 2.04 3.26
CA LEU A 65 4.86 1.93 2.50
C LEU A 65 3.62 2.24 3.37
N LEU A 66 3.68 1.97 4.67
CA LEU A 66 2.58 2.17 5.61
C LEU A 66 2.41 3.65 5.93
N SER A 67 1.18 4.16 5.77
CA SER A 67 0.85 5.56 6.07
C SER A 67 -0.02 5.73 7.30
N THR A 68 -0.78 4.70 7.69
CA THR A 68 -1.62 4.72 8.87
C THR A 68 -0.75 4.57 10.12
N THR A 69 -0.93 5.48 11.08
CA THR A 69 -0.16 5.48 12.33
C THR A 69 -0.32 4.18 13.11
N ALA A 70 -1.54 3.62 13.17
CA ALA A 70 -1.79 2.34 13.84
C ALA A 70 -1.01 1.18 13.20
N ASN A 71 -0.99 1.10 11.86
CA ASN A 71 -0.25 0.08 11.13
C ASN A 71 1.26 0.21 11.34
N ARG A 72 1.81 1.43 11.27
CA ARG A 72 3.24 1.66 11.54
C ARG A 72 3.65 1.26 12.95
N MET A 73 2.89 1.70 13.95
CA MET A 73 3.17 1.36 15.35
C MET A 73 3.09 -0.16 15.59
N LEU A 74 2.05 -0.80 15.06
CA LEU A 74 1.88 -2.24 15.17
C LEU A 74 3.03 -2.98 14.47
N TRP A 75 3.38 -2.57 13.26
CA TRP A 75 4.45 -3.15 12.46
C TRP A 75 5.80 -3.07 13.16
N GLN A 76 6.16 -1.89 13.67
CA GLN A 76 7.39 -1.67 14.42
C GLN A 76 7.43 -2.52 15.69
N HIS A 77 6.34 -2.56 16.46
CA HIS A 77 6.26 -3.35 17.69
C HIS A 77 6.38 -4.85 17.41
N TRP A 78 5.72 -5.32 16.34
CA TRP A 78 5.80 -6.70 15.89
C TRP A 78 7.23 -7.09 15.44
N GLN A 79 7.92 -6.21 14.71
CA GLN A 79 9.33 -6.41 14.33
C GLN A 79 10.25 -6.44 15.55
N GLN A 80 10.07 -5.52 16.50
CA GLN A 80 10.85 -5.49 17.75
C GLN A 80 10.66 -6.74 18.61
N ALA A 81 9.48 -7.37 18.53
CA ALA A 81 9.19 -8.65 19.17
C ALA A 81 9.82 -9.86 18.46
N GLY A 82 10.58 -9.67 17.38
CA GLY A 82 11.24 -10.73 16.62
C GLY A 82 10.35 -11.37 15.56
N CYS A 83 9.40 -10.62 14.99
CA CYS A 83 8.49 -11.08 13.95
C CYS A 83 7.72 -12.38 14.32
N PRO A 84 7.05 -12.43 15.48
CA PRO A 84 6.36 -13.63 15.94
C PRO A 84 5.18 -13.98 15.02
N THR A 85 4.77 -15.24 14.98
CA THR A 85 3.56 -15.64 14.27
C THR A 85 2.34 -14.91 14.83
N LEU A 86 1.47 -14.41 13.94
CA LEU A 86 0.23 -13.76 14.34
C LEU A 86 -0.69 -14.75 15.08
N PRO A 87 -1.11 -14.46 16.33
CA PRO A 87 -2.04 -15.30 17.06
C PRO A 87 -3.39 -15.38 16.35
N SER A 88 -4.08 -16.49 16.55
CA SER A 88 -5.48 -16.65 16.20
C SER A 88 -6.37 -15.73 17.04
N GLU A 89 -7.59 -15.45 16.54
CA GLU A 89 -8.57 -14.65 17.27
C GLU A 89 -8.91 -15.26 18.65
N ALA A 90 -8.95 -16.59 18.74
CA ALA A 90 -9.18 -17.30 19.99
C ALA A 90 -8.04 -17.10 21.01
N GLU A 91 -6.79 -17.03 20.55
CA GLU A 91 -5.62 -16.76 21.41
C GLU A 91 -5.59 -15.32 21.89
N LEU A 92 -5.99 -14.36 21.04
CA LEU A 92 -6.10 -12.95 21.40
C LEU A 92 -7.14 -12.70 22.52
N GLY A 93 -8.18 -13.53 22.61
CA GLY A 93 -9.24 -13.39 23.62
C GLY A 93 -8.96 -14.07 24.96
N ASN A 94 -8.27 -15.22 24.96
CA ASN A 94 -8.09 -16.03 26.17
C ASN A 94 -6.73 -15.83 26.83
N ALA A 95 -5.65 -15.78 26.04
CA ALA A 95 -4.27 -15.74 26.54
C ALA A 95 -3.37 -15.09 25.48
N PRO A 96 -3.44 -13.76 25.30
CA PRO A 96 -2.68 -13.08 24.28
C PRO A 96 -1.16 -13.28 24.50
N PRO A 97 -0.35 -13.48 23.44
CA PRO A 97 1.10 -13.57 23.57
C PRO A 97 1.71 -12.34 24.24
N LEU A 98 2.89 -12.48 24.86
CA LEU A 98 3.56 -11.37 25.58
C LEU A 98 3.76 -10.12 24.72
N TRP A 99 4.07 -10.27 23.43
CA TRP A 99 4.24 -9.14 22.52
C TRP A 99 2.93 -8.38 22.27
N VAL A 100 1.79 -9.08 22.29
CA VAL A 100 0.47 -8.45 22.20
C VAL A 100 0.16 -7.72 23.49
N GLN A 101 0.42 -8.34 24.65
CA GLN A 101 0.18 -7.73 25.96
C GLN A 101 0.94 -6.42 26.18
N SER A 102 2.09 -6.23 25.52
CA SER A 102 2.87 -4.99 25.59
C SER A 102 2.40 -3.90 24.62
N LEU A 103 1.40 -4.15 23.78
CA LEU A 103 0.81 -3.13 22.91
C LEU A 103 0.00 -2.11 23.72
N ALA A 104 -0.11 -0.90 23.19
CA ALA A 104 -1.07 0.07 23.71
C ALA A 104 -2.52 -0.48 23.58
N PRO A 105 -3.45 -0.12 24.49
CA PRO A 105 -4.84 -0.58 24.43
C PRO A 105 -5.52 -0.32 23.07
N SER A 106 -5.26 0.84 22.45
CA SER A 106 -5.81 1.19 21.14
C SER A 106 -5.30 0.30 20.00
N LEU A 107 -4.11 -0.30 20.13
CA LEU A 107 -3.55 -1.21 19.13
C LEU A 107 -4.05 -2.65 19.30
N HIS A 108 -4.56 -3.03 20.48
CA HIS A 108 -5.16 -4.34 20.69
C HIS A 108 -6.41 -4.55 19.84
N ASP A 109 -7.30 -3.56 19.81
CA ASP A 109 -8.52 -3.62 19.01
C ASP A 109 -8.20 -3.63 17.52
N HIS A 110 -7.21 -2.82 17.10
CA HIS A 110 -6.72 -2.83 15.72
C HIS A 110 -6.13 -4.19 15.33
N LEU A 111 -5.29 -4.78 16.18
CA LEU A 111 -4.73 -6.12 15.94
C LEU A 111 -5.82 -7.19 15.86
N ARG A 112 -6.84 -7.12 16.73
CA ARG A 112 -7.98 -8.05 16.69
C ARG A 112 -8.76 -7.90 15.38
N TYR A 113 -8.99 -6.67 14.94
CA TYR A 113 -9.59 -6.39 13.64
C TYR A 113 -8.77 -6.99 12.49
N LEU A 114 -7.45 -6.76 12.46
CA LEU A 114 -6.55 -7.32 11.45
C LEU A 114 -6.52 -8.85 11.48
N ALA A 115 -6.51 -9.45 12.67
CA ALA A 115 -6.52 -10.91 12.84
C ALA A 115 -7.81 -11.56 12.35
N GLY A 116 -8.93 -10.82 12.37
CA GLY A 116 -10.22 -11.25 11.84
C GLY A 116 -10.39 -11.05 10.33
N LEU A 117 -9.45 -10.39 9.64
CA LEU A 117 -9.53 -10.22 8.18
C LEU A 117 -9.39 -11.57 7.47
N THR A 118 -10.27 -11.80 6.49
CA THR A 118 -10.23 -13.01 5.66
C THR A 118 -9.10 -12.91 4.65
N VAL A 119 -8.03 -13.67 4.87
CA VAL A 119 -6.87 -13.79 3.96
C VAL A 119 -6.94 -15.11 3.16
N PRO A 120 -6.33 -15.18 1.96
CA PRO A 120 -6.18 -16.42 1.21
C PRO A 120 -5.55 -17.53 2.05
N GLY A 121 -5.80 -18.79 1.70
CA GLY A 121 -5.18 -19.93 2.38
C GLY A 121 -3.66 -19.99 2.18
N SER A 122 -2.98 -20.88 2.91
CA SER A 122 -1.51 -21.01 2.98
C SER A 122 -0.80 -21.45 1.69
N ARG A 123 -1.50 -21.45 0.54
CA ARG A 123 -0.86 -21.70 -0.75
C ARG A 123 -0.08 -20.46 -1.15
N GLU A 124 1.24 -20.60 -1.24
CA GLU A 124 2.18 -19.51 -1.49
C GLU A 124 1.74 -18.58 -2.63
N TYR A 125 1.40 -19.14 -3.80
CA TYR A 125 1.02 -18.34 -4.96
C TYR A 125 -0.19 -17.42 -4.71
N LEU A 126 -1.15 -17.80 -3.85
CA LEU A 126 -2.36 -17.01 -3.59
C LEU A 126 -2.04 -15.78 -2.74
N PHE A 127 -1.36 -15.97 -1.62
CA PHE A 127 -1.05 -14.85 -0.74
C PHE A 127 0.02 -13.94 -1.37
N MET A 128 0.97 -14.50 -2.12
CA MET A 128 2.00 -13.71 -2.79
C MET A 128 1.39 -12.76 -3.83
N GLN A 129 0.42 -13.23 -4.62
CA GLN A 129 -0.27 -12.38 -5.59
C GLN A 129 -1.04 -11.24 -4.89
N GLU A 130 -1.70 -11.52 -3.77
CA GLU A 130 -2.42 -10.49 -3.01
C GLU A 130 -1.48 -9.46 -2.37
N ILE A 131 -0.35 -9.90 -1.84
CA ILE A 131 0.69 -9.02 -1.29
C ILE A 131 1.25 -8.12 -2.40
N GLU A 132 1.61 -8.68 -3.56
CA GLU A 132 2.11 -7.90 -4.71
C GLU A 132 1.13 -6.81 -5.12
N LYS A 133 -0.15 -7.20 -5.30
CA LYS A 133 -1.21 -6.26 -5.65
C LYS A 133 -1.39 -5.19 -4.57
N GLY A 134 -1.33 -5.58 -3.28
CA GLY A 134 -1.42 -4.64 -2.16
C GLY A 134 -0.28 -3.63 -2.15
N VAL A 135 0.94 -4.11 -2.35
CA VAL A 135 2.14 -3.28 -2.44
C VAL A 135 2.02 -2.25 -3.58
N ILE A 136 1.65 -2.69 -4.78
CA ILE A 136 1.50 -1.82 -5.96
C ILE A 136 0.40 -0.77 -5.74
N GLU A 137 -0.77 -1.17 -5.22
CA GLU A 137 -1.90 -0.26 -5.00
C GLU A 137 -1.56 0.83 -3.97
N ILE A 138 -0.94 0.46 -2.85
CA ILE A 138 -0.54 1.43 -1.82
C ILE A 138 0.56 2.34 -2.37
N ARG A 139 1.52 1.78 -3.13
CA ARG A 139 2.60 2.58 -3.75
C ARG A 139 2.04 3.60 -4.73
N LYS A 140 1.05 3.24 -5.55
CA LYS A 140 0.34 4.18 -6.43
C LYS A 140 -0.32 5.32 -5.64
N ALA A 141 -0.98 5.00 -4.54
CA ALA A 141 -1.60 6.01 -3.68
C ALA A 141 -0.55 6.95 -3.05
N GLN A 142 0.59 6.42 -2.62
CA GLN A 142 1.70 7.21 -2.08
C GLN A 142 2.30 8.14 -3.14
N VAL A 143 2.54 7.64 -4.36
CA VAL A 143 3.03 8.43 -5.49
C VAL A 143 2.10 9.58 -5.83
N ARG A 144 0.77 9.33 -5.88
CA ARG A 144 -0.23 10.39 -6.11
C ARG A 144 -0.17 11.50 -5.05
N ARG A 145 -0.14 11.13 -3.76
CA ARG A 145 -0.01 12.09 -2.65
C ARG A 145 1.26 12.95 -2.76
N TRP A 146 2.36 12.35 -3.20
CA TRP A 146 3.60 13.10 -3.43
C TRP A 146 3.54 14.02 -4.65
N GLN A 147 2.92 13.58 -5.75
CA GLN A 147 2.69 14.43 -6.92
C GLN A 147 1.83 15.65 -6.57
N GLU A 148 0.74 15.45 -5.81
CA GLU A 148 -0.12 16.54 -5.33
C GLU A 148 0.67 17.52 -4.46
N ARG A 149 1.46 17.02 -3.49
CA ARG A 149 2.27 17.85 -2.60
C ARG A 149 3.31 18.68 -3.35
N LEU A 150 4.09 18.05 -4.23
CA LEU A 150 5.13 18.74 -4.99
C LEU A 150 4.54 19.67 -6.06
N GLY A 151 3.36 19.33 -6.61
CA GLY A 151 2.63 20.21 -7.53
C GLY A 151 2.16 21.49 -6.85
N MET A 152 1.63 21.40 -5.62
CA MET A 152 1.29 22.57 -4.81
C MET A 152 2.52 23.41 -4.49
N GLN A 153 3.61 22.78 -4.04
CA GLN A 153 4.85 23.48 -3.72
C GLN A 153 5.43 24.22 -4.94
N ALA A 154 5.40 23.61 -6.12
CA ALA A 154 5.86 24.24 -7.35
C ALA A 154 4.95 25.43 -7.75
N HIS A 155 3.64 25.35 -7.51
CA HIS A 155 2.70 26.43 -7.78
C HIS A 155 2.95 27.64 -6.85
N ASP A 156 3.10 27.39 -5.55
CA ASP A 156 3.33 28.42 -4.54
C ASP A 156 4.66 29.15 -4.80
N GLN A 157 5.72 28.40 -5.09
CA GLN A 157 7.03 28.97 -5.44
C GLN A 157 7.01 29.79 -6.74
N HIS A 158 6.20 29.40 -7.72
CA HIS A 158 6.01 30.16 -8.96
C HIS A 158 5.25 31.47 -8.75
N ALA A 159 4.26 31.48 -7.84
CA ALA A 159 3.53 32.69 -7.49
C ALA A 159 4.46 33.72 -6.80
N ASP A 160 5.34 33.26 -5.91
CA ASP A 160 6.31 34.10 -5.21
C ASP A 160 7.43 34.62 -6.13
N THR A 161 7.81 33.87 -7.17
CA THR A 161 8.82 34.32 -8.15
C THR A 161 8.29 35.28 -9.21
N ALA A 162 6.96 35.35 -9.43
CA ALA A 162 6.39 36.30 -10.39
C ALA A 162 6.65 37.78 -10.01
N ASP A 163 6.93 38.05 -8.73
CA ASP A 163 7.29 39.37 -8.18
C ASP A 163 8.81 39.64 -8.14
N SER A 164 9.66 38.72 -8.60
CA SER A 164 11.13 38.85 -8.56
C SER A 164 11.81 38.36 -9.86
N ALA A 165 13.07 38.75 -10.06
CA ALA A 165 13.84 38.54 -11.30
C ALA A 165 13.87 37.07 -11.81
N PRO A 166 14.11 36.82 -13.13
CA PRO A 166 13.67 35.62 -13.85
C PRO A 166 14.56 34.36 -13.67
N VAL A 167 15.28 34.26 -12.56
CA VAL A 167 16.08 33.06 -12.26
C VAL A 167 15.24 32.16 -11.35
N ALA A 168 14.81 31.01 -11.89
CA ALA A 168 14.15 29.99 -11.09
C ALA A 168 15.05 29.62 -9.89
N PRO A 169 14.56 29.68 -8.65
CA PRO A 169 15.36 29.30 -7.49
C PRO A 169 15.81 27.84 -7.64
N PRO A 170 17.00 27.49 -7.12
CA PRO A 170 17.53 26.12 -7.20
C PRO A 170 16.54 25.08 -6.68
N ASP A 171 15.73 25.46 -5.69
CA ASP A 171 14.70 24.62 -5.07
C ASP A 171 13.53 24.27 -6.01
N LEU A 172 13.16 25.17 -6.94
CA LEU A 172 12.08 24.92 -7.91
C LEU A 172 12.54 23.92 -8.97
N THR A 173 13.78 24.05 -9.46
CA THR A 173 14.36 23.13 -10.45
C THR A 173 14.45 21.70 -9.89
N GLN A 174 14.83 21.57 -8.61
CA GLN A 174 14.83 20.28 -7.92
C GLN A 174 13.42 19.71 -7.76
N THR A 175 12.44 20.53 -7.36
CA THR A 175 11.03 20.14 -7.21
C THR A 175 10.45 19.61 -8.53
N LEU A 176 10.69 20.32 -9.64
CA LEU A 176 10.25 19.90 -10.97
C LEU A 176 10.93 18.60 -11.44
N THR A 177 12.21 18.42 -11.11
CA THR A 177 12.95 17.19 -11.42
C THR A 177 12.34 15.98 -10.68
N LEU A 178 12.06 16.13 -9.38
CA LEU A 178 11.40 15.08 -8.58
C LEU A 178 9.99 14.77 -9.08
N LEU A 179 9.22 15.79 -9.46
CA LEU A 179 7.89 15.62 -10.03
C LEU A 179 7.95 14.83 -11.35
N ASN A 180 8.91 15.14 -12.22
CA ASN A 180 9.15 14.43 -13.47
C ASN A 180 9.49 12.95 -13.22
N HIS A 181 10.40 12.67 -12.28
CA HIS A 181 10.70 11.30 -11.86
C HIS A 181 9.46 10.56 -11.33
N LEU A 182 8.63 11.21 -10.50
CA LEU A 182 7.37 10.62 -10.01
C LEU A 182 6.38 10.32 -11.14
N LEU A 183 6.30 11.15 -12.18
CA LEU A 183 5.43 10.90 -13.32
C LEU A 183 5.90 9.68 -14.12
N HIS A 184 7.21 9.57 -14.40
CA HIS A 184 7.78 8.39 -15.05
C HIS A 184 7.59 7.12 -14.24
N TYR A 185 7.85 7.18 -12.93
CA TYR A 185 7.64 6.06 -12.04
C TYR A 185 6.15 5.65 -11.96
N SER A 186 5.24 6.62 -11.85
CA SER A 186 3.79 6.39 -11.85
C SER A 186 3.33 5.66 -13.11
N ALA A 187 3.85 6.03 -14.28
CA ALA A 187 3.55 5.36 -15.54
C ALA A 187 4.03 3.89 -15.50
N ARG A 188 5.26 3.64 -15.03
CA ARG A 188 5.84 2.30 -14.92
C ARG A 188 5.06 1.36 -14.00
N ILE A 189 4.66 1.82 -12.81
CA ILE A 189 3.90 0.97 -11.88
C ILE A 189 2.42 0.82 -12.29
N SER A 190 1.94 1.67 -13.19
CA SER A 190 0.57 1.60 -13.73
C SER A 190 0.44 0.67 -14.93
N THR A 191 1.53 0.40 -15.66
CA THR A 191 1.52 -0.59 -16.73
C THR A 191 1.38 -2.00 -16.15
N PRO A 192 0.40 -2.80 -16.59
CA PRO A 192 0.29 -4.20 -16.17
C PRO A 192 1.54 -4.95 -16.65
N GLN A 193 2.36 -5.41 -15.71
CA GLN A 193 3.46 -6.29 -16.08
C GLN A 193 2.85 -7.60 -16.59
N ARG A 194 3.25 -8.03 -17.79
CA ARG A 194 2.90 -9.34 -18.32
C ARG A 194 3.47 -10.38 -17.35
N THR A 195 2.61 -10.94 -16.51
CA THR A 195 2.98 -12.07 -15.67
C THR A 195 3.41 -13.21 -16.59
N SER A 196 4.69 -13.56 -16.51
CA SER A 196 5.34 -14.64 -17.24
C SER A 196 4.86 -16.03 -16.79
N THR A 197 3.58 -16.19 -16.51
CA THR A 197 2.91 -17.46 -16.17
C THR A 197 2.14 -18.04 -17.35
N PHE A 198 1.94 -17.28 -18.43
CA PHE A 198 1.60 -17.85 -19.73
C PHE A 198 2.89 -18.07 -20.52
N PHE A 199 3.39 -19.31 -20.54
CA PHE A 199 4.10 -19.77 -21.73
C PHE A 199 3.09 -19.66 -22.88
N ASP A 200 3.32 -18.71 -23.79
CA ASP A 200 2.53 -18.64 -25.00
C ASP A 200 2.75 -19.96 -25.74
N LEU A 201 1.70 -20.78 -25.88
CA LEU A 201 1.79 -22.08 -26.55
C LEU A 201 2.27 -21.95 -28.01
N ARG A 202 2.23 -20.72 -28.56
CA ARG A 202 2.84 -20.38 -29.85
C ARG A 202 4.36 -20.53 -29.85
N ASP A 203 5.05 -20.15 -28.76
CA ASP A 203 6.51 -20.28 -28.64
C ASP A 203 6.97 -21.74 -28.57
N THR A 204 6.09 -22.65 -28.12
CA THR A 204 6.37 -24.09 -28.09
C THR A 204 6.15 -24.80 -29.43
N LEU A 205 5.36 -24.22 -30.35
CA LEU A 205 5.13 -24.81 -31.68
C LEU A 205 6.25 -24.48 -32.68
N GLU A 206 6.91 -23.33 -32.52
CA GLU A 206 8.02 -22.93 -33.42
C GLU A 206 9.35 -23.63 -33.11
N ARG A 207 9.51 -24.26 -31.94
CA ARG A 207 10.72 -25.05 -31.59
C ARG A 207 10.61 -26.54 -31.92
N GLY A 208 9.50 -26.97 -32.51
CA GLY A 208 9.21 -28.37 -32.82
C GLY A 208 9.23 -28.73 -34.31
N SER A 209 9.69 -27.83 -35.19
CA SER A 209 9.79 -28.07 -36.65
C SER A 209 11.24 -28.26 -37.09
#